data_AF-A0A2A2R1E6-F1
#
_entry.id   AF-A0A2A2R1E6-F1
#
_cell.length_a   1.000
_cell.length_b   1.000
_cell.length_c   1.000
_cell.angle_alpha   90.00
_cell.angle_beta   90.00
_cell.angle_gamma   90.00
#
_symmetry.space_group_name_H-M   'P 1'
#
loop_
_entity.id
_entity.type
_entity.pdbx_description
1 polymer ?
#
loop_
_entity_poly.entity_id
_entity_poly.type
_entity_poly.pdbx_seq_one_letter_code
_entity_poly.pdbx_strand_id
1 'polypeptide(L)'
;MSIQLTTEETILRDKIVVLMEKIKKKFDQFSIGNEVHEFIEEAGTLSHQLHMSLKERNHEPRHHKYMVKNRELAVEHPDFYKHVHPIEDLLKFLDNEKANDDPVDQTIGCEFKFEIYTRRWEHNDIYTIKRTQDGWHVSFKMINGPCDKGGNPFLYRNFDQDSVSYPSGLEYWLESLWNQAESKGLSQVEVQQALDELAKWVVVTEKNAPSGGVWGDY
;
A
#
# COMPACT_ATOMS: atom_id res chain seq x y z
N MET A 1 15.47 -18.98 2.50
CA MET A 1 16.30 -20.08 2.00
C MET A 1 16.12 -20.10 0.50
N SER A 2 17.19 -20.25 -0.28
CA SER A 2 17.10 -20.34 -1.73
C SER A 2 16.66 -21.74 -2.15
N ILE A 3 15.80 -21.84 -3.16
CA ILE A 3 15.31 -23.12 -3.65
C ILE A 3 16.43 -23.84 -4.40
N GLN A 4 16.62 -25.14 -4.13
CA GLN A 4 17.58 -25.95 -4.87
C GLN A 4 16.98 -26.39 -6.21
N LEU A 5 17.43 -25.73 -7.27
CA LEU A 5 17.07 -26.02 -8.65
C LEU A 5 17.79 -27.26 -9.17
N THR A 6 17.09 -28.05 -9.99
CA THR A 6 17.67 -29.07 -10.84
C THR A 6 18.50 -28.43 -11.97
N THR A 7 19.26 -29.26 -12.68
CA THR A 7 20.00 -28.83 -13.88
C THR A 7 19.07 -28.21 -14.93
N GLU A 8 17.89 -28.82 -15.16
CA GLU A 8 16.92 -28.34 -16.15
C GLU A 8 16.29 -27.00 -15.72
N GLU A 9 15.88 -26.89 -14.47
CA GLU A 9 15.35 -25.63 -13.89
C GLU A 9 16.41 -24.52 -13.89
N THR A 10 17.68 -24.86 -13.66
CA THR A 10 18.79 -23.89 -13.73
C THR A 10 18.96 -23.35 -15.15
N ILE A 11 18.90 -24.23 -16.16
CA ILE A 11 18.95 -23.82 -17.57
C ILE A 11 17.77 -22.91 -17.92
N LEU A 12 16.57 -23.22 -17.43
CA LEU A 12 15.39 -22.36 -17.63
C LEU A 12 15.59 -20.99 -16.96
N ARG A 13 16.01 -20.96 -15.68
CA ARG A 13 16.29 -19.72 -14.94
C ARG A 13 17.31 -18.86 -15.69
N ASP A 14 18.43 -19.41 -16.11
CA ASP A 14 19.51 -18.65 -16.75
C ASP A 14 19.03 -18.02 -18.07
N LYS A 15 18.23 -18.75 -18.86
CA LYS A 15 17.59 -18.19 -20.07
C LYS A 15 16.63 -17.05 -19.74
N ILE A 16 15.78 -17.22 -18.72
CA ILE A 16 14.83 -16.18 -18.29
C ILE A 16 15.59 -14.93 -17.85
N VAL A 17 16.65 -15.06 -17.05
CA VAL A 17 17.49 -13.94 -16.59
C VAL A 17 18.08 -13.18 -17.77
N VAL A 18 18.66 -13.87 -18.75
CA VAL A 18 19.21 -13.24 -19.97
C VAL A 18 18.13 -12.49 -20.76
N LEU A 19 16.92 -13.05 -20.89
CA LEU A 19 15.80 -12.37 -21.56
C LEU A 19 15.36 -11.13 -20.78
N MET A 20 15.27 -11.22 -19.45
CA MET A 20 14.91 -10.09 -18.59
C MET A 20 15.93 -8.94 -18.65
N GLU A 21 17.22 -9.24 -18.74
CA GLU A 21 18.27 -8.23 -18.95
C GLU A 21 18.11 -7.52 -20.30
N LYS A 22 17.80 -8.28 -21.37
CA LYS A 22 17.51 -7.70 -22.70
C LYS A 22 16.28 -6.79 -22.67
N ILE A 23 15.20 -7.24 -22.01
CA ILE A 23 13.96 -6.48 -21.83
C ILE A 23 14.27 -5.16 -21.10
N LYS A 24 14.96 -5.21 -19.95
CA LYS A 24 15.34 -4.02 -19.17
C LYS A 24 16.16 -3.03 -19.98
N LYS A 25 17.20 -3.52 -20.68
CA LYS A 25 18.06 -2.68 -21.53
C LYS A 25 17.29 -1.97 -22.64
N LYS A 26 16.27 -2.62 -23.23
CA LYS A 26 15.43 -2.03 -24.28
C LYS A 26 14.46 -0.97 -23.73
N PHE A 27 13.91 -1.21 -22.54
CA PHE A 27 13.11 -0.21 -21.83
C PHE A 27 13.93 1.05 -21.50
N ASP A 28 15.15 0.89 -21.00
CA ASP A 28 16.05 2.02 -20.68
C ASP A 28 16.43 2.85 -21.92
N GLN A 29 16.46 2.22 -23.09
CA GLN A 29 16.75 2.85 -24.37
C GLN A 29 15.51 3.48 -25.04
N PHE A 30 14.35 3.51 -24.36
CA PHE A 30 13.06 3.97 -24.89
C PHE A 30 12.66 3.32 -26.23
N SER A 31 13.22 2.13 -26.53
CA SER A 31 12.97 1.42 -27.77
C SER A 31 11.91 0.35 -27.53
N ILE A 32 10.65 0.75 -27.57
CA ILE A 32 9.49 -0.15 -27.47
C ILE A 32 9.11 -0.57 -28.89
N GLY A 33 9.77 -1.60 -29.40
CA GLY A 33 9.45 -2.25 -30.67
C GLY A 33 8.89 -3.67 -30.48
N ASN A 34 8.49 -4.30 -31.59
CA ASN A 34 7.97 -5.68 -31.59
C ASN A 34 8.91 -6.70 -30.92
N GLU A 35 10.23 -6.46 -30.98
CA GLU A 35 11.25 -7.31 -30.32
C GLU A 35 11.06 -7.42 -28.80
N VAL A 36 10.61 -6.35 -28.13
CA VAL A 36 10.39 -6.38 -26.67
C VAL A 36 9.22 -7.29 -26.32
N HIS A 37 8.17 -7.27 -27.15
CA HIS A 37 7.04 -8.17 -27.00
C HIS A 37 7.45 -9.64 -27.21
N GLU A 38 8.27 -9.91 -28.23
CA GLU A 38 8.82 -11.26 -28.48
C GLU A 38 9.64 -11.77 -27.28
N PHE A 39 10.50 -10.92 -26.70
CA PHE A 39 11.26 -11.31 -25.50
C PHE A 39 10.36 -11.58 -24.30
N ILE A 40 9.27 -10.82 -24.12
CA ILE A 40 8.32 -11.04 -23.02
C ILE A 40 7.53 -12.34 -23.23
N GLU A 41 7.09 -12.63 -24.46
CA GLU A 41 6.40 -13.88 -24.80
C GLU A 41 7.30 -15.10 -24.56
N GLU A 42 8.56 -15.03 -25.00
CA GLU A 42 9.54 -16.10 -24.78
C GLU A 42 9.85 -16.29 -23.29
N ALA A 43 10.14 -15.19 -22.58
CA ALA A 43 10.42 -15.23 -21.15
C ALA A 43 9.21 -15.73 -20.36
N GLY A 44 7.99 -15.36 -20.76
CA GLY A 44 6.76 -15.81 -20.15
C GLY A 44 6.52 -17.31 -20.32
N THR A 45 6.76 -17.83 -21.52
CA THR A 45 6.65 -19.26 -21.81
C THR A 45 7.64 -20.08 -20.98
N LEU A 46 8.90 -19.64 -20.91
CA LEU A 46 9.93 -20.30 -20.10
C LEU A 46 9.62 -20.20 -18.60
N SER A 47 9.08 -19.08 -18.14
CA SER A 47 8.70 -18.86 -16.74
C SER A 47 7.53 -19.74 -16.32
N HIS A 48 6.56 -19.95 -17.21
CA HIS A 48 5.47 -20.91 -16.99
C HIS A 48 6.01 -22.34 -16.88
N GLN A 49 6.90 -22.75 -17.78
CA GLN A 49 7.54 -24.08 -17.71
C GLN A 49 8.29 -24.28 -16.39
N LEU A 50 9.06 -23.26 -15.97
CA LEU A 50 9.78 -23.29 -14.70
C LEU A 50 8.82 -23.36 -13.52
N HIS A 51 7.73 -22.59 -13.49
CA HIS A 51 6.69 -22.71 -12.48
C HIS A 51 6.18 -24.14 -12.38
N MET A 52 5.72 -24.72 -13.50
CA MET A 52 5.12 -26.07 -13.49
C MET A 52 6.10 -27.11 -12.97
N SER A 53 7.37 -27.04 -13.36
CA SER A 53 8.43 -27.92 -12.86
C SER A 53 8.66 -27.79 -11.36
N LEU A 54 8.71 -26.56 -10.83
CA LEU A 54 8.83 -26.32 -9.39
C LEU A 54 7.60 -26.83 -8.62
N LYS A 55 6.40 -26.63 -9.17
CA LYS A 55 5.14 -27.09 -8.58
C LYS A 55 5.09 -28.62 -8.46
N GLU A 56 5.54 -29.36 -9.47
CA GLU A 56 5.65 -30.83 -9.41
C GLU A 56 6.55 -31.30 -8.25
N ARG A 57 7.50 -30.46 -7.84
CA ARG A 57 8.38 -30.70 -6.70
C ARG A 57 7.87 -30.11 -5.37
N ASN A 58 6.60 -29.69 -5.31
CA ASN A 58 5.98 -29.00 -4.16
C ASN A 58 6.61 -27.64 -3.81
N HIS A 59 7.26 -26.98 -4.78
CA HIS A 59 7.74 -25.61 -4.63
C HIS A 59 6.85 -24.66 -5.45
N GLU A 60 5.62 -24.44 -5.00
CA GLU A 60 4.67 -23.59 -5.72
C GLU A 60 5.05 -22.09 -5.59
N PRO A 61 5.37 -21.39 -6.69
CA PRO A 61 5.75 -19.98 -6.63
C PRO A 61 4.61 -19.10 -6.11
N ARG A 62 4.94 -18.26 -5.13
CA ARG A 62 4.02 -17.24 -4.62
C ARG A 62 4.16 -15.96 -5.43
N HIS A 63 3.03 -15.35 -5.75
CA HIS A 63 2.92 -14.05 -6.42
C HIS A 63 2.07 -13.12 -5.57
N HIS A 64 2.29 -11.82 -5.69
CA HIS A 64 1.47 -10.83 -4.98
C HIS A 64 -0.02 -10.94 -5.34
N LYS A 65 -0.91 -10.86 -4.34
CA LYS A 65 -2.38 -10.95 -4.53
C LYS A 65 -2.92 -9.99 -5.58
N TYR A 66 -2.38 -8.76 -5.63
CA TYR A 66 -2.84 -7.76 -6.61
C TYR A 66 -2.52 -8.18 -8.05
N MET A 67 -1.44 -8.93 -8.29
CA MET A 67 -1.11 -9.40 -9.64
C MET A 67 -2.13 -10.41 -10.13
N VAL A 68 -2.53 -11.36 -9.28
CA VAL A 68 -3.58 -12.33 -9.60
C VAL A 68 -4.91 -11.62 -9.87
N LYS A 69 -5.27 -10.66 -9.02
CA LYS A 69 -6.51 -9.88 -9.18
C LYS A 69 -6.54 -9.05 -10.47
N ASN A 70 -5.46 -8.35 -10.80
CA ASN A 70 -5.40 -7.47 -11.98
C ASN A 70 -5.35 -8.25 -13.29
N ARG A 71 -4.83 -9.49 -13.26
CA ARG A 71 -4.72 -10.35 -14.44
C ARG A 71 -5.98 -11.11 -14.74
N GLU A 72 -6.79 -11.39 -13.72
CA GLU A 72 -7.97 -12.27 -13.83
C GLU A 72 -7.64 -13.66 -14.42
N LEU A 73 -6.38 -14.08 -14.27
CA LEU A 73 -5.87 -15.37 -14.74
C LEU A 73 -5.34 -16.17 -13.55
N ALA A 74 -5.53 -17.49 -13.61
CA ALA A 74 -4.87 -18.40 -12.67
C ALA A 74 -3.35 -18.33 -12.86
N VAL A 75 -2.59 -18.46 -11.77
CA VAL A 75 -1.11 -18.43 -11.80
C VAL A 75 -0.49 -19.54 -12.65
N GLU A 76 -1.25 -20.62 -12.88
CA GLU A 76 -0.89 -21.76 -13.71
C GLU A 76 -1.20 -21.53 -15.20
N HIS A 77 -1.91 -20.46 -15.55
CA HIS A 77 -2.24 -20.16 -16.92
C HIS A 77 -0.98 -19.65 -17.65
N PRO A 78 -0.65 -20.13 -18.86
CA PRO A 78 0.54 -19.69 -19.59
C PRO A 78 0.62 -18.17 -19.77
N ASP A 79 -0.52 -17.54 -20.06
CA ASP A 79 -0.59 -16.09 -20.27
C ASP A 79 -0.38 -15.27 -18.99
N PHE A 80 -0.45 -15.87 -17.80
CA PHE A 80 -0.12 -15.18 -16.55
C PHE A 80 1.31 -14.64 -16.58
N TYR A 81 2.24 -15.41 -17.14
CA TYR A 81 3.66 -15.07 -17.19
C TYR A 81 4.07 -14.21 -18.39
N LYS A 82 3.17 -13.90 -19.33
CA LYS A 82 3.48 -13.07 -20.51
C LYS A 82 3.60 -11.58 -20.20
N HIS A 83 4.14 -11.28 -19.02
CA HIS A 83 4.37 -9.95 -18.51
C HIS A 83 5.55 -9.93 -17.56
N VAL A 84 6.23 -8.79 -17.50
CA VAL A 84 7.47 -8.60 -16.74
C VAL A 84 7.30 -8.90 -15.24
N HIS A 85 6.23 -8.41 -14.60
CA HIS A 85 6.10 -8.52 -13.14
C HIS A 85 5.96 -9.96 -12.60
N PRO A 86 5.10 -10.84 -13.16
CA PRO A 86 5.06 -12.25 -12.77
C PRO A 86 6.39 -13.00 -12.96
N ILE A 87 7.15 -12.63 -14.00
CA ILE A 87 8.49 -13.19 -14.24
C ILE A 87 9.46 -12.72 -13.15
N GLU A 88 9.42 -11.43 -12.77
CA GLU A 88 10.24 -10.90 -11.67
C GLU A 88 9.91 -11.54 -10.33
N ASP A 89 8.62 -11.71 -10.01
CA ASP A 89 8.17 -12.38 -8.80
C ASP A 89 8.68 -13.83 -8.76
N LEU A 90 8.57 -14.57 -9.86
CA LEU A 90 9.13 -15.93 -9.94
C LEU A 90 10.64 -15.93 -9.67
N LEU A 91 11.41 -15.06 -10.31
CA LEU A 91 12.86 -15.00 -10.09
C LEU A 91 13.21 -14.67 -8.63
N LYS A 92 12.50 -13.72 -8.01
CA LYS A 92 12.69 -13.38 -6.58
C LYS A 92 12.35 -14.56 -5.66
N PHE A 93 11.30 -15.31 -5.99
CA PHE A 93 10.89 -16.50 -5.24
C PHE A 93 11.98 -17.58 -5.21
N LEU A 94 12.72 -17.75 -6.31
CA LEU A 94 13.85 -18.70 -6.37
C LEU A 94 14.95 -18.37 -5.35
N ASP A 95 15.24 -17.07 -5.20
CA ASP A 95 16.27 -16.59 -4.28
C ASP A 95 15.76 -16.60 -2.82
N ASN A 96 14.47 -16.30 -2.62
CA ASN A 96 13.81 -16.31 -1.32
C ASN A 96 12.30 -16.64 -1.44
N GLU A 97 11.89 -17.77 -0.89
CA GLU A 97 10.49 -18.23 -0.89
C GLU A 97 9.48 -17.20 -0.34
N LYS A 98 9.93 -16.30 0.53
CA LYS A 98 9.12 -15.24 1.15
C LYS A 98 9.22 -13.89 0.45
N ALA A 99 9.92 -13.80 -0.68
CA ALA A 99 10.17 -12.52 -1.34
C ALA A 99 8.88 -11.83 -1.82
N ASN A 100 7.85 -12.62 -2.12
CA ASN A 100 6.56 -12.14 -2.62
C ASN A 100 5.42 -12.37 -1.60
N ASP A 101 5.75 -12.59 -0.32
CA ASP A 101 4.72 -12.61 0.72
C ASP A 101 4.06 -11.22 0.75
N ASP A 102 2.74 -11.16 0.57
CA ASP A 102 2.03 -9.89 0.66
C ASP A 102 2.21 -9.30 2.06
N PRO A 103 2.36 -7.96 2.16
CA PRO A 103 2.42 -7.31 3.44
C PRO A 103 1.22 -7.69 4.30
N VAL A 104 1.48 -8.05 5.55
CA VAL A 104 0.43 -8.35 6.52
C VAL A 104 0.10 -7.05 7.24
N ASP A 105 -1.18 -6.70 7.29
CA ASP A 105 -1.64 -5.60 8.11
C ASP A 105 -1.36 -5.90 9.59
N GLN A 106 -0.49 -5.09 10.18
CA GLN A 106 -0.04 -5.22 11.56
C GLN A 106 -0.61 -4.13 12.48
N THR A 107 -1.50 -3.26 11.97
CA THR A 107 -1.96 -2.08 12.71
C THR A 107 -3.45 -2.06 13.02
N ILE A 108 -4.22 -3.04 12.58
CA ILE A 108 -5.60 -3.22 13.08
C ILE A 108 -5.58 -3.45 14.60
N GLY A 109 -6.39 -2.67 15.31
CA GLY A 109 -6.47 -2.69 16.76
C GLY A 109 -5.45 -1.80 17.46
N CYS A 110 -4.45 -1.26 16.75
CA CYS A 110 -3.51 -0.30 17.31
C CYS A 110 -4.18 1.07 17.55
N GLU A 111 -3.71 1.74 18.59
CA GLU A 111 -4.11 3.10 18.95
C GLU A 111 -3.01 4.08 18.56
N PHE A 112 -3.46 5.25 18.11
CA PHE A 112 -2.66 6.34 17.61
C PHE A 112 -3.12 7.65 18.24
N LYS A 113 -2.22 8.63 18.22
CA LYS A 113 -2.51 9.99 18.67
C LYS A 113 -2.78 10.88 17.47
N PHE A 114 -3.70 11.81 17.64
CA PHE A 114 -4.00 12.84 16.65
C PHE A 114 -4.09 14.18 17.38
N GLU A 115 -2.99 14.94 17.36
CA GLU A 115 -2.86 16.19 18.10
C GLU A 115 -3.39 17.37 17.28
N ILE A 116 -4.42 18.03 17.79
CA ILE A 116 -4.99 19.22 17.18
C ILE A 116 -4.78 20.44 18.07
N TYR A 117 -4.92 21.63 17.50
CA TYR A 117 -4.94 22.89 18.20
C TYR A 117 -6.33 23.48 18.06
N THR A 118 -6.89 24.00 19.14
CA THR A 118 -8.20 24.63 19.12
C THR A 118 -8.05 26.11 19.46
N ARG A 119 -8.40 27.03 18.54
CA ARG A 119 -8.30 28.47 18.82
C ARG A 119 -9.20 28.91 19.96
N ARG A 120 -10.42 28.37 20.03
CA ARG A 120 -11.40 28.67 21.09
C ARG A 120 -10.84 28.49 22.50
N TRP A 121 -9.96 27.51 22.68
CA TRP A 121 -9.38 27.17 23.99
C TRP A 121 -7.89 27.53 24.11
N GLU A 122 -7.27 28.00 23.02
CA GLU A 122 -5.86 28.34 22.90
C GLU A 122 -4.88 27.24 23.36
N HIS A 123 -5.27 25.97 23.28
CA HIS A 123 -4.40 24.85 23.64
C HIS A 123 -4.48 23.71 22.63
N ASN A 124 -3.53 22.78 22.75
CA ASN A 124 -3.57 21.53 22.00
C ASN A 124 -4.43 20.49 22.73
N ASP A 125 -5.15 19.69 21.97
CA ASP A 125 -5.86 18.51 22.44
C ASP A 125 -5.33 17.28 21.69
N ILE A 126 -5.29 16.14 22.38
CA ILE A 126 -4.83 14.88 21.79
C ILE A 126 -6.03 13.95 21.70
N TYR A 127 -6.41 13.61 20.47
CA TYR A 127 -7.44 12.61 20.22
C TYR A 127 -6.78 11.24 20.15
N THR A 128 -7.44 10.22 20.69
CA THR A 128 -7.06 8.84 20.47
C THR A 128 -7.82 8.32 19.27
N ILE A 129 -7.11 7.80 18.27
CA ILE A 129 -7.71 7.16 17.10
C ILE A 129 -7.23 5.72 17.06
N LYS A 130 -8.16 4.78 17.07
CA LYS A 130 -7.88 3.35 16.95
C LYS A 130 -8.22 2.87 15.55
N ARG A 131 -7.33 2.13 14.91
CA ARG A 131 -7.65 1.50 13.62
C ARG A 131 -8.49 0.24 13.84
N THR A 132 -9.59 0.12 13.12
CA THR A 132 -10.53 -1.00 13.21
C THR A 132 -10.70 -1.65 11.83
N GLN A 133 -11.41 -2.78 11.76
CA GLN A 133 -11.67 -3.50 10.50
C GLN A 133 -12.45 -2.65 9.48
N ASP A 134 -13.34 -1.77 9.96
CA ASP A 134 -14.26 -1.01 9.10
C ASP A 134 -13.87 0.47 8.92
N GLY A 135 -12.82 0.92 9.61
CA GLY A 135 -12.41 2.32 9.62
C GLY A 135 -11.65 2.70 10.89
N TRP A 136 -12.01 3.83 11.49
CA TRP A 136 -11.39 4.32 12.72
C TRP A 136 -12.34 4.24 13.90
N HIS A 137 -11.82 4.32 15.12
CA HIS A 137 -12.61 4.62 16.31
C HIS A 137 -11.97 5.81 16.99
N VAL A 138 -12.71 6.90 17.10
CA VAL A 138 -12.23 8.14 17.72
C VAL A 138 -12.65 8.15 19.18
N SER A 139 -11.73 8.53 20.05
CA SER A 139 -11.99 8.76 21.46
C SER A 139 -11.39 10.10 21.91
N PHE A 140 -12.25 11.01 22.33
CA PHE A 140 -11.89 12.28 22.93
C PHE A 140 -13.02 12.78 23.85
N LYS A 141 -12.70 12.96 25.14
CA LYS A 141 -13.59 13.50 26.19
C LYS A 141 -15.04 12.95 26.05
N MET A 142 -15.94 13.73 25.45
CA MET A 142 -17.38 13.45 25.38
C MET A 142 -17.85 12.87 24.03
N ILE A 143 -17.12 13.07 22.93
CA ILE A 143 -17.53 12.60 21.60
C ILE A 143 -16.61 11.46 21.18
N ASN A 144 -17.13 10.25 21.28
CA ASN A 144 -16.41 9.01 21.02
C ASN A 144 -17.28 8.12 20.13
N GLY A 145 -16.67 7.37 19.22
CA GLY A 145 -17.43 6.43 18.41
C GLY A 145 -16.71 5.87 17.20
N PRO A 146 -17.32 4.86 16.56
CA PRO A 146 -16.82 4.26 15.34
C PRO A 146 -16.99 5.22 14.16
N CYS A 147 -15.98 5.26 13.31
CA CYS A 147 -15.94 6.04 12.09
C CYS A 147 -15.69 5.13 10.87
N ASP A 148 -16.09 5.61 9.71
CA ASP A 148 -15.59 5.10 8.44
C ASP A 148 -14.08 5.36 8.28
N LYS A 149 -13.52 4.90 7.18
CA LYS A 149 -12.09 5.08 6.84
C LYS A 149 -11.70 6.55 6.69
N GLY A 150 -12.66 7.44 6.40
CA GLY A 150 -12.45 8.88 6.32
C GLY A 150 -12.53 9.61 7.65
N GLY A 151 -12.93 8.93 8.74
CA GLY A 151 -13.08 9.54 10.06
C GLY A 151 -14.49 10.06 10.37
N ASN A 152 -15.45 9.87 9.46
CA ASN A 152 -16.84 10.24 9.70
C ASN A 152 -17.58 9.23 10.58
N PRO A 153 -18.49 9.65 11.48
CA PRO A 153 -18.83 11.04 11.76
C PRO A 153 -18.06 11.63 12.95
N PHE A 154 -17.47 10.81 13.81
CA PHE A 154 -17.06 11.27 15.15
C PHE A 154 -15.80 12.13 15.17
N LEU A 155 -14.89 12.01 14.20
CA LEU A 155 -13.75 12.93 14.11
C LEU A 155 -14.25 14.36 13.80
N TYR A 156 -15.11 14.48 12.79
CA TYR A 156 -15.66 15.76 12.36
C TYR A 156 -16.64 16.33 13.38
N ARG A 157 -17.43 15.51 14.07
CA ARG A 157 -18.25 15.99 15.20
C ARG A 157 -17.41 16.60 16.33
N ASN A 158 -16.22 16.06 16.60
CA ASN A 158 -15.30 16.67 17.55
C ASN A 158 -14.81 18.03 17.05
N PHE A 159 -14.45 18.14 15.76
CA PHE A 159 -14.05 19.41 15.16
C PHE A 159 -15.19 20.45 15.19
N ASP A 160 -16.41 20.06 14.83
CA ASP A 160 -17.59 20.93 14.80
C ASP A 160 -17.95 21.42 16.21
N GLN A 161 -17.86 20.55 17.23
CA GLN A 161 -18.15 20.90 18.62
C GLN A 161 -17.22 22.01 19.15
N ASP A 162 -15.96 21.97 18.73
CA ASP A 162 -14.91 22.91 19.14
C ASP A 162 -14.63 24.01 18.11
N SER A 163 -15.46 24.10 17.06
CA SER A 163 -15.33 25.05 15.94
C SER A 163 -13.95 25.03 15.26
N VAL A 164 -13.33 23.85 15.17
CA VAL A 164 -12.01 23.67 14.56
C VAL A 164 -12.14 23.75 13.04
N SER A 165 -11.39 24.66 12.42
CA SER A 165 -11.24 24.73 10.96
C SER A 165 -10.28 23.65 10.48
N TYR A 166 -10.69 22.86 9.50
CA TYR A 166 -9.89 21.78 8.93
C TYR A 166 -9.93 21.84 7.39
N PRO A 167 -8.93 21.27 6.71
CA PRO A 167 -8.83 21.34 5.26
C PRO A 167 -9.89 20.49 4.55
N SER A 168 -10.35 20.98 3.40
CA SER A 168 -11.22 20.20 2.52
C SER A 168 -10.48 18.97 1.99
N GLY A 169 -11.10 17.80 2.13
CA GLY A 169 -10.56 16.53 1.68
C GLY A 169 -9.70 15.78 2.69
N LEU A 170 -9.63 16.21 3.95
CA LEU A 170 -9.03 15.41 5.04
C LEU A 170 -9.57 13.96 5.06
N GLU A 171 -10.86 13.77 4.74
CA GLU A 171 -11.51 12.46 4.69
C GLU A 171 -10.83 11.51 3.70
N TYR A 172 -10.49 12.00 2.50
CA TYR A 172 -9.84 11.19 1.46
C TYR A 172 -8.43 10.79 1.86
N TRP A 173 -7.71 11.67 2.56
CA TRP A 173 -6.37 11.39 3.04
C TRP A 173 -6.36 10.36 4.17
N LEU A 174 -7.32 10.46 5.11
CA LEU A 174 -7.51 9.46 6.16
C LEU A 174 -7.88 8.10 5.58
N GLU A 175 -8.79 8.07 4.60
CA GLU A 175 -9.17 6.83 3.93
C GLU A 175 -8.00 6.22 3.15
N SER A 176 -7.25 7.05 2.43
CA SER A 176 -6.05 6.63 1.72
C SER A 176 -5.00 6.04 2.67
N LEU A 177 -4.75 6.69 3.81
CA LEU A 177 -3.84 6.16 4.83
C LEU A 177 -4.34 4.81 5.37
N TRP A 178 -5.63 4.70 5.68
CA TRP A 178 -6.22 3.44 6.15
C TRP A 178 -5.99 2.32 5.13
N ASN A 179 -6.25 2.57 3.84
CA ASN A 179 -6.09 1.56 2.78
C ASN A 179 -4.61 1.24 2.50
N GLN A 180 -3.71 2.21 2.66
CA GLN A 180 -2.27 2.01 2.50
C GLN A 180 -1.69 1.18 3.65
N ALA A 181 -2.15 1.39 4.88
CA ALA A 181 -1.73 0.58 6.02
C ALA A 181 -2.07 -0.90 5.84
N GLU A 182 -3.23 -1.21 5.27
CA GLU A 182 -3.63 -2.58 4.88
C GLU A 182 -2.79 -3.12 3.73
N SER A 183 -2.76 -2.40 2.61
CA SER A 183 -2.16 -2.91 1.36
C SER A 183 -0.63 -2.98 1.38
N LYS A 184 0.03 -2.11 2.14
CA LYS A 184 1.50 -2.04 2.24
C LYS A 184 2.02 -2.62 3.55
N GLY A 185 1.14 -3.05 4.47
CA GLY A 185 1.53 -3.59 5.77
C GLY A 185 2.34 -2.59 6.61
N LEU A 186 1.94 -1.31 6.58
CA LEU A 186 2.66 -0.24 7.27
C LEU A 186 2.80 -0.57 8.76
N SER A 187 3.95 -0.20 9.32
CA SER A 187 4.20 -0.31 10.75
C SER A 187 3.40 0.73 11.54
N GLN A 188 3.23 0.48 12.84
CA GLN A 188 2.58 1.45 13.73
C GLN A 188 3.30 2.80 13.73
N VAL A 189 4.63 2.82 13.57
CA VAL A 189 5.41 4.06 13.50
C VAL A 189 5.09 4.85 12.23
N GLU A 190 5.02 4.19 11.07
CA GLU A 190 4.69 4.84 9.79
C GLU A 190 3.27 5.38 9.79
N VAL A 191 2.31 4.63 10.33
CA VAL A 191 0.91 5.10 10.46
C VAL A 191 0.81 6.30 11.40
N GLN A 192 1.52 6.28 12.54
CA GLN A 192 1.56 7.43 13.44
C GLN A 192 2.17 8.66 12.76
N GLN A 193 3.28 8.51 12.04
CA GLN A 193 3.92 9.62 11.32
C GLN A 193 2.99 10.24 10.27
N ALA A 194 2.27 9.41 9.51
CA ALA A 194 1.30 9.91 8.55
C ALA A 194 0.10 10.61 9.23
N LEU A 195 -0.40 10.08 10.34
CA LEU A 195 -1.42 10.76 11.15
C LEU A 195 -0.92 12.10 11.70
N ASP A 196 0.35 12.17 12.14
CA ASP A 196 0.96 13.42 12.61
C ASP A 196 1.01 14.48 11.50
N GLU A 197 1.28 14.09 10.25
CA GLU A 197 1.24 15.00 9.10
C GLU A 197 -0.17 15.54 8.83
N LEU A 198 -1.18 14.66 8.87
CA LEU A 198 -2.58 15.07 8.72
C LEU A 198 -3.04 15.97 9.87
N ALA A 199 -2.65 15.65 11.10
CA ALA A 199 -2.95 16.45 12.28
C ALA A 199 -2.29 17.84 12.20
N LYS A 200 -1.03 17.91 11.77
CA LYS A 200 -0.34 19.19 11.49
C LYS A 200 -1.05 19.99 10.42
N TRP A 201 -1.58 19.35 9.37
CA TRP A 201 -2.33 20.04 8.33
C TRP A 201 -3.61 20.68 8.89
N VAL A 202 -4.36 19.96 9.75
CA VAL A 202 -5.50 20.52 10.49
C VAL A 202 -5.05 21.70 11.36
N VAL A 203 -3.98 21.56 12.14
CA VAL A 203 -3.44 22.65 12.98
C VAL A 203 -3.06 23.88 12.16
N VAL A 204 -2.46 23.70 10.99
CA VAL A 204 -2.09 24.81 10.10
C VAL A 204 -3.33 25.48 9.55
N THR A 205 -4.34 24.73 9.11
CA THR A 205 -5.62 25.31 8.66
C THR A 205 -6.29 26.09 9.79
N GLU A 206 -6.35 25.51 10.98
CA GLU A 206 -6.91 26.14 12.16
C GLU A 206 -6.09 27.33 12.64
N LYS A 207 -4.78 27.41 12.46
CA LYS A 207 -4.05 28.63 12.85
C LYS A 207 -4.17 29.76 11.83
N ASN A 208 -4.51 29.45 10.58
CA ASN A 208 -4.51 30.41 9.49
C ASN A 208 -5.90 30.85 9.03
N ALA A 209 -7.00 30.32 9.59
CA ALA A 209 -8.30 30.84 9.18
C ALA A 209 -8.46 32.31 9.61
N PRO A 210 -9.24 33.13 8.87
CA PRO A 210 -9.45 34.53 9.22
C PRO A 210 -10.02 34.70 10.63
N SER A 211 -9.40 35.55 11.44
CA SER A 211 -9.84 35.84 12.83
C SER A 211 -9.82 37.33 13.18
N GLY A 212 -9.50 38.20 12.20
CA GLY A 212 -9.41 39.64 12.39
C GLY A 212 -10.45 40.41 11.58
N GLY A 213 -10.71 41.66 11.98
CA GLY A 213 -11.62 42.56 11.26
C GLY A 213 -13.05 42.07 11.29
N VAL A 214 -13.66 41.90 10.11
CA VAL A 214 -15.07 41.41 9.96
C VAL A 214 -15.27 40.02 10.55
N TRP A 215 -14.19 39.26 10.77
CA TRP A 215 -14.21 37.89 11.28
C TRP A 215 -13.89 37.79 12.78
N GLY A 216 -13.78 38.93 13.50
CA GLY A 216 -13.40 38.93 14.92
C GLY A 216 -14.45 38.35 15.87
N ASP A 217 -15.71 38.28 15.43
CA ASP A 217 -16.85 37.74 16.18
C ASP A 217 -17.34 36.38 15.63
N TYR A 218 -16.59 35.76 14.70
CA TYR A 218 -16.87 34.44 14.14
C TYR A 218 -16.34 33.33 15.05
#